data_AF-A0AA95SEW9-F1
#
_entry.id   AF-A0AA95SEW9-F1
#
_cell.length_a   1.000
_cell.length_b   1.000
_cell.length_c   1.000
_cell.angle_alpha   90.00
_cell.angle_beta   90.00
_cell.angle_gamma   90.00
#
_symmetry.space_group_name_H-M   'P 1'
#
loop_
_entity.id
_entity.type
_entity.pdbx_description
1 polymer ?
#
loop_
_entity_poly.entity_id
_entity_poly.type
_entity_poly.pdbx_seq_one_letter_code
_entity_poly.pdbx_strand_id
1 'polypeptide(L)'
;MQEISIITMIFTAALVLICLLLVLAPFFSWNSYLSFANKGQDSASNKEVLLSTLNELEFEYKMDKISHVDYKNLKKQYESQVVSIMKEEEEQITSQSVDKDLMAEIESEIEETMKSHKNNKGGGK
;
A
#
# COMPACT_ATOMS: atom_id res chain seq x y z
N MET A 1 -42.93 42.36 -15.02
CA MET A 1 -41.48 42.14 -15.09
C MET A 1 -41.04 41.73 -13.69
N GLN A 2 -40.39 40.59 -13.53
CA GLN A 2 -40.20 39.99 -12.21
C GLN A 2 -39.06 40.68 -11.46
N GLU A 3 -39.37 41.28 -10.33
CA GLU A 3 -38.40 41.85 -9.38
C GLU A 3 -37.63 40.69 -8.74
N ILE A 4 -36.45 40.36 -9.30
CA ILE A 4 -35.56 39.37 -8.71
C ILE A 4 -34.97 39.99 -7.45
N SER A 5 -35.39 39.48 -6.29
CA SER A 5 -34.85 39.94 -5.00
C SER A 5 -33.35 39.64 -4.91
N ILE A 6 -32.57 40.60 -4.42
CA ILE A 6 -31.11 40.49 -4.27
C ILE A 6 -30.70 39.20 -3.51
N ILE A 7 -31.55 38.76 -2.58
CA ILE A 7 -31.35 37.52 -1.81
C ILE A 7 -31.38 36.28 -2.71
N THR A 8 -32.28 36.21 -3.69
CA THR A 8 -32.36 35.05 -4.60
C THR A 8 -31.19 35.04 -5.58
N MET A 9 -30.69 36.22 -5.98
CA MET A 9 -29.48 36.34 -6.80
C MET A 9 -28.22 35.85 -6.06
N ILE A 10 -28.08 36.20 -4.78
CA ILE A 10 -26.95 35.75 -3.95
C ILE A 10 -27.02 34.24 -3.70
N PHE A 11 -28.21 33.73 -3.41
CA PHE A 11 -28.41 32.30 -3.16
C PHE A 11 -28.08 31.44 -4.38
N THR A 12 -28.54 31.87 -5.56
CA THR A 12 -28.23 31.20 -6.82
C THR A 12 -26.73 31.28 -7.16
N ALA A 13 -26.10 32.44 -6.96
CA ALA A 13 -24.65 32.58 -7.15
C ALA A 13 -23.83 31.66 -6.22
N ALA A 14 -24.22 31.55 -4.95
CA ALA A 14 -23.57 30.66 -3.98
C ALA A 14 -23.72 29.18 -4.38
N LEU A 15 -24.90 28.76 -4.83
CA LEU A 15 -25.13 27.39 -5.31
C LEU A 15 -24.27 27.07 -6.54
N VAL A 16 -24.19 27.99 -7.49
CA VAL A 16 -23.32 27.81 -8.67
C VAL A 16 -21.86 27.68 -8.27
N LEU A 17 -21.40 28.50 -7.32
CA LEU A 17 -20.01 28.43 -6.81
C LEU A 17 -19.73 27.09 -6.12
N ILE A 18 -20.65 26.59 -5.29
CA ILE A 18 -20.51 25.30 -4.61
C ILE A 18 -20.46 24.15 -5.64
N CYS A 19 -21.37 24.15 -6.63
CA CYS A 19 -21.34 23.16 -7.70
C CYS A 19 -20.03 23.19 -8.49
N LEU A 20 -19.54 24.39 -8.80
CA LEU A 20 -18.27 24.58 -9.50
C LEU A 20 -17.09 24.03 -8.67
N LEU A 21 -17.07 24.30 -7.36
CA LEU A 21 -16.06 23.74 -6.46
C LEU A 21 -16.15 22.22 -6.38
N LEU A 22 -17.34 21.60 -6.34
CA LEU A 22 -17.49 20.15 -6.33
C LEU A 22 -17.00 19.50 -7.63
N VAL A 23 -17.19 20.16 -8.77
CA VAL A 23 -16.71 19.69 -10.08
C VAL A 23 -15.20 19.88 -10.24
N LEU A 24 -14.64 20.97 -9.70
CA LEU A 24 -13.19 21.22 -9.73
C LEU A 24 -12.41 20.46 -8.63
N ALA A 25 -13.04 20.09 -7.52
CA ALA A 25 -12.44 19.33 -6.43
C ALA A 25 -11.67 18.06 -6.88
N PRO A 26 -12.21 17.18 -7.75
CA PRO A 26 -11.46 16.01 -8.21
C PRO A 26 -10.23 16.37 -9.05
N PHE A 27 -10.17 17.56 -9.64
CA PHE A 27 -9.03 18.03 -10.42
C PHE A 27 -7.86 18.51 -9.56
N PHE A 28 -8.12 18.89 -8.31
CA PHE A 28 -7.08 19.41 -7.41
C PHE A 28 -6.36 18.32 -6.59
N SER A 29 -6.60 17.03 -6.90
CA SER A 29 -5.87 15.87 -6.40
C SER A 29 -5.43 16.00 -4.94
N TRP A 30 -6.34 15.70 -4.01
CA TRP A 30 -6.04 15.51 -2.59
C TRP A 30 -5.30 14.18 -2.36
N ASN A 31 -4.19 13.98 -3.08
CA ASN A 31 -3.46 12.71 -3.16
C ASN A 31 -2.82 12.29 -1.81
N SER A 32 -2.82 13.20 -0.82
CA SER A 32 -2.23 12.97 0.50
C SER A 32 -3.21 12.46 1.56
N TYR A 33 -4.54 12.64 1.40
CA TYR A 33 -5.49 12.23 2.45
C TYR A 33 -5.96 10.77 2.29
N LEU A 34 -6.02 10.27 1.05
CA LEU A 34 -6.34 8.87 0.75
C LEU A 34 -5.17 7.91 1.00
N SER A 35 -3.93 8.41 1.03
CA SER A 35 -2.73 7.59 1.30
C SER A 35 -2.59 7.18 2.76
N PHE A 36 -3.15 7.92 3.71
CA PHE A 36 -3.00 7.61 5.14
C PHE A 36 -3.97 6.53 5.63
N ALA A 37 -5.17 6.44 5.05
CA ALA A 37 -6.20 5.49 5.50
C ALA A 37 -5.97 4.05 5.01
N ASN A 38 -5.15 3.84 3.97
CA ASN A 38 -5.03 2.53 3.29
C ASN A 38 -3.62 1.92 3.33
N LYS A 39 -2.68 2.59 4.03
CA LYS A 39 -1.24 2.28 3.96
C LYS A 39 -0.85 0.90 4.50
N GLY A 40 -1.67 0.29 5.36
CA GLY A 40 -1.31 -0.96 6.06
C GLY A 40 -1.81 -2.25 5.41
N GLN A 41 -2.84 -2.20 4.57
CA GLN A 41 -3.52 -3.41 4.08
C GLN A 41 -3.42 -3.57 2.55
N ASP A 42 -3.22 -2.47 1.81
CA ASP A 42 -3.13 -2.49 0.36
C ASP A 42 -1.74 -2.81 -0.19
N SER A 43 -0.66 -2.57 0.56
CA SER A 43 0.71 -2.74 0.05
C SER A 43 1.03 -4.20 -0.31
N ALA A 44 0.69 -5.15 0.56
CA ALA A 44 0.89 -6.58 0.33
C ALA A 44 0.03 -7.11 -0.84
N SER A 45 -1.23 -6.67 -0.92
CA SER A 45 -2.15 -6.99 -2.03
C SER A 45 -1.62 -6.44 -3.36
N ASN A 46 -1.16 -5.19 -3.37
CA ASN A 46 -0.62 -4.53 -4.55
C ASN A 46 0.68 -5.18 -5.04
N LYS A 47 1.55 -5.65 -4.12
CA LYS A 47 2.76 -6.39 -4.47
C LYS A 47 2.44 -7.72 -5.17
N GLU A 48 1.47 -8.48 -4.66
CA GLU A 48 1.06 -9.75 -5.27
C GLU A 48 0.48 -9.53 -6.68
N VAL A 49 -0.39 -8.52 -6.84
CA VAL A 49 -0.94 -8.14 -8.15
C VAL A 49 0.16 -7.74 -9.14
N LEU A 50 1.15 -6.94 -8.70
CA LEU A 50 2.28 -6.52 -9.54
C LEU A 50 3.17 -7.71 -9.95
N LEU A 51 3.43 -8.64 -9.03
CA LEU A 51 4.21 -9.85 -9.33
C LEU A 51 3.45 -10.76 -10.31
N SER A 52 2.15 -10.92 -10.14
CA SER A 52 1.29 -11.66 -11.08
C SER A 52 1.27 -10.98 -12.46
N THR A 53 1.17 -9.66 -12.50
CA THR A 53 1.23 -8.87 -13.74
C THR A 53 2.58 -9.04 -14.45
N LEU A 54 3.69 -9.08 -13.70
CA LEU A 54 5.01 -9.31 -14.27
C LEU A 54 5.13 -10.71 -14.89
N ASN A 55 4.53 -11.71 -14.25
CA ASN A 55 4.50 -13.09 -14.75
C ASN A 55 3.66 -13.21 -16.03
N GLU A 56 2.49 -12.56 -16.07
CA GLU A 56 1.66 -12.50 -17.28
C GLU A 56 2.39 -11.75 -18.41
N LEU A 57 3.05 -10.63 -18.11
CA LEU A 57 3.85 -9.89 -19.09
C LEU A 57 4.97 -10.75 -19.70
N GLU A 58 5.64 -11.56 -18.88
CA GLU A 58 6.66 -12.51 -19.36
C GLU A 58 6.03 -13.62 -20.21
N PHE A 59 4.86 -14.12 -19.82
CA PHE A 59 4.09 -15.07 -20.62
C PHE A 59 3.72 -14.48 -21.99
N GLU A 60 3.16 -13.27 -22.04
CA GLU A 60 2.80 -12.60 -23.29
C GLU A 60 4.00 -12.38 -24.22
N TYR A 61 5.15 -12.01 -23.66
CA TYR A 61 6.40 -11.89 -24.42
C TYR A 61 6.86 -13.23 -24.96
N LYS A 62 6.83 -14.31 -24.15
CA LYS A 62 7.18 -15.67 -24.60
C LYS A 62 6.23 -16.20 -25.68
N MET A 63 5.02 -15.66 -25.72
CA MET A 63 3.99 -15.97 -26.72
C MET A 63 4.08 -15.06 -27.96
N ASP A 64 5.14 -14.25 -28.11
CA ASP A 64 5.32 -13.30 -29.21
C ASP A 64 4.15 -12.30 -29.39
N LYS A 65 3.38 -12.03 -28.31
CA LYS A 65 2.27 -11.06 -28.35
C LYS A 65 2.74 -9.62 -28.26
N ILE A 66 3.91 -9.39 -27.67
CA ILE A 66 4.47 -8.06 -27.43
C ILE A 66 5.94 -8.01 -27.88
N SER A 67 6.39 -6.82 -28.29
CA SER A 67 7.77 -6.65 -28.77
C SER A 67 8.78 -6.74 -27.61
N HIS A 68 10.02 -7.10 -27.92
CA HIS A 68 11.10 -7.12 -26.94
C HIS A 68 11.35 -5.74 -26.30
N VAL A 69 11.16 -4.67 -27.08
CA VAL A 69 11.35 -3.29 -26.59
C VAL A 69 10.27 -2.93 -25.57
N ASP A 70 9.01 -3.25 -25.88
CA ASP A 70 7.88 -2.98 -24.98
C ASP A 70 7.99 -3.83 -23.71
N TYR A 71 8.28 -5.12 -23.86
CA TYR A 71 8.54 -6.03 -22.74
C TYR A 71 9.62 -5.48 -21.80
N LYS A 72 10.77 -5.07 -22.35
CA LYS A 72 11.89 -4.55 -21.56
C LYS A 72 11.52 -3.28 -20.81
N ASN A 73 10.78 -2.39 -21.46
CA ASN A 73 10.35 -1.12 -20.86
C ASN A 73 9.31 -1.34 -19.75
N LEU A 74 8.31 -2.19 -19.99
CA LEU A 74 7.26 -2.51 -19.02
C LEU A 74 7.83 -3.29 -17.82
N LYS A 75 8.66 -4.31 -18.08
CA LYS A 75 9.33 -5.11 -17.04
C LYS A 75 10.11 -4.23 -16.07
N LYS A 76 10.92 -3.30 -16.59
CA LYS A 76 11.70 -2.37 -15.77
C LYS A 76 10.80 -1.49 -14.89
N GLN A 77 9.68 -1.01 -15.43
CA GLN A 77 8.74 -0.17 -14.67
C GLN A 77 8.05 -0.94 -13.55
N TYR A 78 7.59 -2.16 -13.81
CA TYR A 78 6.95 -2.99 -12.79
C TYR A 78 7.93 -3.47 -11.73
N GLU A 79 9.15 -3.89 -12.12
CA GLU A 79 10.21 -4.24 -11.16
C GLU A 79 10.55 -3.07 -10.24
N SER A 80 10.65 -1.85 -10.78
CA SER A 80 10.90 -0.67 -9.96
C SER A 80 9.80 -0.40 -8.93
N GLN A 81 8.53 -0.67 -9.28
CA GLN A 81 7.41 -0.51 -8.35
C GLN A 81 7.44 -1.56 -7.25
N VAL A 82 7.71 -2.83 -7.60
CA VAL A 82 7.87 -3.91 -6.62
C VAL A 82 9.00 -3.60 -5.64
N VAL A 83 10.16 -3.16 -6.13
CA VAL A 83 11.29 -2.77 -5.28
C VAL A 83 10.92 -1.62 -4.33
N SER A 84 10.18 -0.62 -4.81
CA SER A 84 9.72 0.49 -3.97
C SER A 84 8.82 0.01 -2.83
N ILE A 85 7.87 -0.89 -3.12
CA ILE A 85 6.95 -1.44 -2.11
C ILE A 85 7.73 -2.28 -1.09
N MET A 86 8.66 -3.13 -1.55
CA MET A 86 9.48 -3.95 -0.65
C MET A 86 10.35 -3.10 0.29
N LYS A 87 10.87 -1.98 -0.21
CA LYS A 87 11.65 -1.04 0.61
C LYS A 87 10.77 -0.35 1.65
N GLU A 88 9.54 0.05 1.28
CA GLU A 88 8.58 0.63 2.22
C GLU A 88 8.14 -0.37 3.30
N GLU A 89 7.93 -1.64 2.92
CA GLU A 89 7.69 -2.75 3.87
C GLU A 89 8.86 -2.91 4.87
N GLU A 90 10.11 -2.89 4.38
CA GLU A 90 11.31 -3.02 5.22
C GLU A 90 11.49 -1.82 6.17
N GLU A 91 11.25 -0.60 5.69
CA GLU A 91 11.27 0.61 6.51
C GLU A 91 10.17 0.59 7.58
N GLN A 92 8.97 0.08 7.24
CA GLN A 92 7.87 -0.07 8.20
C GLN A 92 8.22 -1.07 9.31
N ILE A 93 8.81 -2.22 8.97
CA ILE A 93 9.29 -3.23 9.94
C ILE A 93 10.38 -2.64 10.84
N THR A 94 11.31 -1.87 10.28
CA THR A 94 12.42 -1.26 11.04
C THR A 94 11.96 -0.10 11.93
N SER A 95 10.91 0.63 11.51
CA SER A 95 10.34 1.75 12.26
C SER A 95 9.39 1.33 13.39
N GLN A 96 8.89 0.08 13.36
CA GLN A 96 8.21 -0.50 14.50
C GLN A 96 9.27 -0.71 15.59
N SER A 97 9.29 0.19 16.57
CA SER A 97 10.12 0.01 17.76
C SER A 97 9.74 -1.33 18.39
N VAL A 98 10.56 -2.34 18.16
CA VAL A 98 10.44 -3.62 18.87
C VAL A 98 10.56 -3.26 20.33
N ASP A 99 9.46 -3.45 21.06
CA ASP A 99 9.43 -3.23 22.49
C ASP A 99 10.45 -4.18 23.12
N LYS A 100 11.55 -3.59 23.59
CA LYS A 100 12.70 -4.35 24.11
C LYS A 100 12.31 -5.19 25.31
N ASP A 101 11.29 -4.77 26.05
CA ASP A 101 10.80 -5.51 27.21
C ASP A 101 10.03 -6.77 26.78
N LEU A 102 9.20 -6.67 25.73
CA LEU A 102 8.54 -7.85 25.15
C LEU A 102 9.55 -8.83 24.52
N MET A 103 10.61 -8.32 23.89
CA MET A 103 11.64 -9.16 23.27
C MET A 103 12.43 -9.96 24.32
N ALA A 104 12.75 -9.32 25.46
CA ALA A 104 13.43 -9.96 26.58
C ALA A 104 12.57 -11.04 27.27
N GLU A 105 11.26 -10.80 27.40
CA GLU A 105 10.32 -11.79 27.95
C GLU A 105 10.24 -13.04 27.06
N ILE A 106 10.13 -12.84 25.74
CA ILE A 106 10.08 -13.93 24.76
C ILE A 106 11.38 -14.76 24.79
N GLU A 107 12.54 -14.12 24.86
CA GLU A 107 13.82 -14.83 24.98
C GLU A 107 13.91 -15.68 26.27
N SER A 108 13.40 -15.16 27.39
CA SER A 108 13.33 -15.90 28.65
C SER A 108 12.45 -17.14 28.54
N GLU A 109 11.25 -17.02 27.95
CA GLU A 109 10.32 -18.15 27.77
C GLU A 109 10.88 -19.22 26.82
N ILE A 110 11.56 -18.81 25.74
CA ILE A 110 12.23 -19.73 24.81
C ILE A 110 13.35 -20.50 25.52
N GLU A 111 14.14 -19.84 26.38
CA GLU A 111 15.23 -20.51 27.08
C GLU A 111 14.72 -21.52 28.12
N GLU A 112 13.64 -21.18 28.84
CA GLU A 112 12.99 -22.09 29.79
C GLU A 112 12.41 -23.33 29.09
N THR A 113 11.71 -23.14 27.96
CA THR A 113 11.14 -24.24 27.18
C THR A 113 12.22 -25.12 26.55
N MET A 114 13.32 -24.53 26.05
CA MET A 114 14.49 -25.29 25.56
C MET A 114 15.18 -26.10 26.66
N LYS A 115 15.34 -25.54 27.87
CA LYS A 115 15.89 -26.26 29.03
C LYS A 115 14.98 -27.42 29.47
N SER A 116 13.67 -27.19 29.52
CA SER A 116 12.67 -28.21 29.81
C SER A 116 12.73 -29.37 28.81
N HIS A 117 12.78 -29.07 27.51
CA HIS A 117 12.89 -30.10 26.47
C HIS A 117 14.23 -30.83 26.48
N LYS A 118 15.34 -30.16 26.79
CA LYS A 118 16.67 -30.79 26.90
C LYS A 118 16.72 -31.79 28.07
N ASN A 119 16.11 -31.46 29.21
CA ASN A 119 16.01 -32.37 30.35
C ASN A 119 15.10 -33.58 30.05
N ASN A 120 14.04 -33.39 29.26
CA ASN A 120 13.12 -34.48 28.90
C ASN A 120 13.65 -35.42 27.80
N LYS A 121 14.61 -34.95 26.96
CA LYS A 121 15.22 -35.77 25.89
C LYS A 121 16.37 -36.66 26.38
N GLY A 122 16.83 -36.50 27.63
CA GLY A 122 17.89 -37.31 28.25
C GLY A 122 17.43 -38.59 28.95
N GLY A 123 16.11 -38.87 29.00
CA GLY A 123 15.54 -40.06 29.65
C GLY A 123 15.18 -41.21 28.71
N GLY A 124 15.63 -41.15 27.45
CA GLY A 124 15.23 -42.08 26.38
C GLY A 124 16.39 -42.90 25.81
N LYS A 125 17.06 -43.68 26.67
CA LYS A 125 17.78 -44.96 26.44
C LYS A 125 19.04 -45.07 27.29
#